data_AF-A0A838DTY7-F1
#
_entry.id   AF-A0A838DTY7-F1
#
_cell.length_a   1.000
_cell.length_b   1.000
_cell.length_c   1.000
_cell.angle_alpha   90.00
_cell.angle_beta   90.00
_cell.angle_gamma   90.00
#
_symmetry.space_group_name_H-M   'P 1'
#
loop_
_entity.id
_entity.type
_entity.pdbx_description
1 polymer ?
#
loop_
_entity_poly.entity_id
_entity_poly.type
_entity_poly.pdbx_seq_one_letter_code
_entity_poly.pdbx_strand_id
1 'polypeptide(L)'
;MGNQVENRVEVFEDQNQRRANTRFWITRITYFVLAVVEVILLLRFIFRLLGANQDNGFITFLYSLSHVFVAAFNGIFNDQALGHSVFEISTIVAMIVYALIAWGIVSLGRLLFAPQVSGRQSVTRTRRGR
;
A
#
# COMPACT_ATOMS: atom_id res chain seq x y z
N MET A 1 2.02 -60.35 3.63
CA MET A 1 1.21 -59.39 4.43
C MET A 1 1.82 -58.02 4.20
N GLY A 2 1.11 -57.12 3.50
CA GLY A 2 1.66 -55.85 3.04
C GLY A 2 1.71 -54.80 4.16
N ASN A 3 2.87 -54.21 4.39
CA ASN A 3 3.02 -53.08 5.31
C ASN A 3 2.32 -51.85 4.71
N GLN A 4 1.20 -51.45 5.30
CA GLN A 4 0.60 -50.14 5.04
C GLN A 4 1.43 -49.11 5.81
N VAL A 5 2.24 -48.34 5.07
CA VAL A 5 2.91 -47.17 5.60
C VAL A 5 1.84 -46.10 5.77
N GLU A 6 1.26 -46.02 6.96
CA GLU A 6 0.30 -44.98 7.30
C GLU A 6 1.04 -43.64 7.36
N ASN A 7 1.03 -42.93 6.24
CA ASN A 7 1.68 -41.65 6.07
C ASN A 7 0.78 -40.59 6.71
N ARG A 8 0.87 -40.48 8.04
CA ARG A 8 0.18 -39.42 8.80
C ARG A 8 0.86 -38.11 8.45
N VAL A 9 0.35 -37.43 7.41
CA VAL A 9 0.75 -36.06 7.08
C VAL A 9 0.21 -35.18 8.21
N GLU A 10 1.02 -35.02 9.26
CA GLU A 10 0.80 -33.95 10.22
C GLU A 10 0.98 -32.66 9.43
N VAL A 11 -0.16 -32.05 9.08
CA VAL A 11 -0.20 -30.71 8.51
C VAL A 11 0.25 -29.78 9.63
N PHE A 12 1.57 -29.69 9.83
CA PHE A 12 2.19 -28.64 10.62
C PHE A 12 1.84 -27.36 9.91
N GLU A 13 0.81 -26.68 10.42
CA GLU A 13 0.39 -25.39 9.94
C GLU A 13 1.52 -24.41 10.22
N ASP A 14 2.41 -24.27 9.23
CA ASP A 14 3.65 -23.54 9.35
C ASP A 14 3.31 -22.08 9.60
N GLN A 15 3.44 -21.63 10.85
CA GLN A 15 3.09 -20.28 11.25
C GLN A 15 3.88 -19.23 10.46
N ASN A 16 5.02 -19.60 9.88
CA ASN A 16 5.74 -18.74 8.94
C ASN A 16 4.95 -18.46 7.65
N GLN A 17 4.24 -19.44 7.10
CA GLN A 17 3.44 -19.25 5.89
C GLN A 17 2.24 -18.33 6.13
N ARG A 18 1.57 -18.48 7.28
CA ARG A 18 0.47 -17.58 7.69
C ARG A 18 0.95 -16.13 7.85
N ARG A 19 2.11 -15.91 8.48
CA ARG A 19 2.70 -14.56 8.66
C ARG A 19 3.18 -13.93 7.34
N ALA A 20 3.77 -14.74 6.45
CA ALA A 20 4.20 -14.29 5.14
C ALA A 20 3.01 -13.84 4.27
N ASN A 21 1.91 -14.61 4.30
CA ASN A 21 0.68 -14.24 3.59
C ASN A 21 0.10 -12.92 4.12
N THR A 22 0.01 -12.73 5.44
CA THR A 22 -0.51 -11.47 6.00
C THR A 22 0.29 -10.25 5.56
N ARG A 23 1.63 -10.33 5.59
CA ARG A 23 2.51 -9.24 5.14
C ARG A 23 2.34 -8.93 3.65
N PHE A 24 2.17 -9.96 2.82
CA PHE A 24 1.93 -9.81 1.39
C PHE A 24 0.65 -9.03 1.12
N TRP A 25 -0.45 -9.40 1.78
CA TRP A 25 -1.74 -8.73 1.61
C TRP A 25 -1.73 -7.28 2.09
N ILE A 26 -1.14 -6.98 3.25
CA ILE A 26 -1.02 -5.60 3.76
C ILE A 26 -0.30 -4.71 2.74
N THR A 27 0.86 -5.16 2.25
CA THR A 27 1.65 -4.38 1.29
C THR A 27 0.87 -4.13 0.00
N ARG A 28 0.20 -5.16 -0.51
CA ARG A 28 -0.51 -5.09 -1.79
C ARG A 28 -1.75 -4.21 -1.71
N ILE A 29 -2.53 -4.32 -0.63
CA ILE A 29 -3.72 -3.49 -0.40
C ILE A 29 -3.31 -2.02 -0.20
N THR A 30 -2.29 -1.75 0.64
CA THR A 30 -1.83 -0.38 0.90
C THR A 30 -1.38 0.31 -0.39
N TYR A 31 -0.56 -0.34 -1.22
CA TYR A 31 -0.10 0.27 -2.46
C TYR A 31 -1.20 0.37 -3.52
N PHE A 32 -2.18 -0.55 -3.54
CA PHE A 32 -3.32 -0.42 -4.43
C PHE A 32 -4.18 0.80 -4.07
N VAL A 33 -4.50 0.98 -2.77
CA VAL A 33 -5.23 2.16 -2.29
C VAL A 33 -4.46 3.44 -2.57
N LEU A 34 -3.15 3.46 -2.29
CA LEU A 34 -2.29 4.59 -2.63
C LEU A 34 -2.38 4.93 -4.12
N ALA A 35 -2.22 3.94 -5.01
CA ALA A 35 -2.26 4.16 -6.45
C ALA A 35 -3.59 4.77 -6.90
N VAL A 36 -4.73 4.32 -6.36
CA VAL A 36 -6.05 4.88 -6.67
C VAL A 36 -6.13 6.35 -6.23
N VAL A 37 -5.72 6.67 -5.00
CA VAL A 37 -5.72 8.04 -4.48
C VAL A 37 -4.79 8.94 -5.31
N GLU A 38 -3.57 8.48 -5.59
CA GLU A 38 -2.58 9.20 -6.39
C GLU A 38 -3.08 9.48 -7.81
N VAL A 39 -3.74 8.52 -8.47
CA VAL A 39 -4.30 8.74 -9.82
C VAL A 39 -5.37 9.84 -9.78
N ILE A 40 -6.26 9.82 -8.77
CA ILE A 40 -7.30 10.84 -8.61
C ILE A 40 -6.67 12.23 -8.41
N LEU A 41 -5.67 12.33 -7.52
CA LEU A 41 -4.99 13.60 -7.21
C LEU A 41 -4.13 14.10 -8.37
N LEU A 42 -3.44 13.21 -9.09
CA LEU A 42 -2.65 13.56 -10.25
C LEU A 42 -3.53 14.10 -11.38
N LEU A 43 -4.66 13.45 -11.66
CA LEU A 43 -5.64 13.94 -12.64
C LEU A 43 -6.18 15.32 -12.22
N ARG A 44 -6.55 15.48 -10.94
CA ARG A 44 -6.96 16.79 -10.40
C ARG A 44 -5.88 17.85 -10.67
N PHE A 45 -4.64 17.57 -10.27
CA PHE A 45 -3.53 18.50 -10.40
C PHE A 45 -3.30 18.90 -11.87
N ILE A 46 -3.22 17.93 -12.78
CA ILE A 46 -3.03 18.19 -14.21
C ILE A 46 -4.16 19.05 -14.77
N PHE A 47 -5.42 18.70 -14.48
CA PHE A 47 -6.55 19.47 -15.01
C PHE A 47 -6.65 20.87 -14.41
N ARG A 48 -6.33 21.05 -13.12
CA ARG A 48 -6.26 22.38 -12.50
C ARG A 48 -5.14 23.20 -13.12
N LEU A 49 -3.97 22.60 -13.32
CA LEU A 49 -2.82 23.26 -13.93
C LEU A 49 -3.09 23.69 -15.38
N LEU A 50 -3.78 22.85 -16.16
CA LEU A 50 -4.14 23.15 -17.54
C LEU A 50 -5.38 24.04 -17.69
N GLY A 51 -6.02 24.41 -16.58
CA GLY A 51 -7.23 25.26 -16.59
C GLY A 51 -8.44 24.59 -17.23
N ALA A 52 -8.65 23.30 -16.94
CA ALA A 52 -9.77 22.54 -17.48
C ALA A 52 -11.12 23.20 -17.17
N ASN A 53 -12.04 23.13 -18.13
CA ASN A 53 -13.36 23.75 -18.05
C ASN A 53 -14.19 23.13 -16.90
N GLN A 54 -14.61 23.96 -15.95
CA GLN A 54 -15.40 23.53 -14.78
C GLN A 54 -16.88 23.30 -15.09
N ASP A 55 -17.37 23.73 -16.27
CA ASP A 55 -18.71 23.39 -16.77
C ASP A 55 -18.78 21.95 -17.28
N ASN A 56 -17.64 21.27 -17.45
CA ASN A 56 -17.60 19.86 -17.82
C ASN A 56 -17.92 18.98 -16.60
N GLY A 57 -19.01 18.21 -16.68
CA GLY A 57 -19.48 17.38 -15.56
C GLY A 57 -18.46 16.37 -15.04
N PHE A 58 -17.55 15.85 -15.87
CA PHE A 58 -16.48 14.96 -15.41
C PHE A 58 -15.44 15.72 -14.57
N ILE A 59 -15.05 16.92 -14.99
CA ILE A 59 -14.12 17.77 -14.23
C ILE A 59 -14.73 18.16 -12.88
N THR A 60 -16.00 18.57 -12.86
CA THR A 60 -16.71 18.88 -11.61
C THR A 60 -16.78 17.68 -10.67
N PHE A 61 -17.12 16.49 -11.20
CA PHE A 61 -17.13 15.25 -10.43
C PHE A 61 -15.76 14.92 -9.84
N LEU A 62 -14.70 14.98 -10.65
CA LEU A 62 -13.34 14.70 -10.21
C LEU A 62 -12.89 15.67 -9.11
N TYR A 63 -13.14 16.97 -9.27
CA TYR A 63 -12.78 17.98 -8.28
C TYR A 63 -13.55 17.82 -6.97
N SER A 64 -14.82 17.40 -7.03
CA SER A 64 -15.63 17.08 -5.86
C SER A 64 -15.13 15.82 -5.15
N LEU A 65 -14.91 14.73 -5.90
CA LEU A 65 -14.39 13.47 -5.36
C LEU A 65 -13.03 13.65 -4.69
N SER A 66 -12.13 14.40 -5.34
CA SER A 66 -10.78 14.63 -4.83
C SER A 66 -10.74 15.63 -3.67
N HIS A 67 -11.81 16.40 -3.42
CA HIS A 67 -11.81 17.45 -2.41
C HIS A 67 -11.52 16.90 -1.00
N VAL A 68 -12.09 15.75 -0.64
CA VAL A 68 -11.89 15.14 0.69
C VAL A 68 -10.42 14.85 1.00
N PHE A 69 -9.63 14.54 -0.04
CA PHE A 69 -8.21 14.23 0.11
C PHE A 69 -7.33 15.48 0.21
N VAL A 70 -7.73 16.58 -0.43
CA VAL A 70 -6.94 17.82 -0.45
C VAL A 70 -7.35 18.80 0.67
N ALA A 71 -8.58 18.69 1.19
CA ALA A 71 -9.17 19.66 2.12
C ALA A 71 -8.31 19.97 3.34
N ALA A 72 -7.64 18.97 3.92
CA ALA A 72 -6.77 19.14 5.10
C ALA A 72 -5.49 19.94 4.80
N PHE A 73 -5.10 20.09 3.53
CA PHE A 73 -3.88 20.75 3.09
C PHE A 73 -4.14 22.12 2.45
N ASN A 74 -5.41 22.50 2.28
CA ASN A 74 -5.80 23.81 1.79
C ASN A 74 -5.30 24.91 2.73
N GLY A 75 -4.67 25.95 2.17
CA GLY A 75 -4.18 27.10 2.93
C GLY A 75 -2.86 26.90 3.68
N ILE A 76 -2.24 25.70 3.61
CA ILE A 76 -0.86 25.52 4.11
C ILE A 76 0.11 26.37 3.27
N PHE A 77 -0.11 26.39 1.95
CA PHE A 77 0.60 27.23 1.01
C PHE A 77 -0.42 27.96 0.13
N ASN A 78 -0.01 29.11 -0.42
CA ASN A 78 -0.83 29.85 -1.37
C ASN A 78 -0.74 29.18 -2.75
N ASP A 79 -1.87 28.71 -3.26
CA ASP A 79 -1.98 28.21 -4.63
C ASP A 79 -1.75 29.36 -5.62
N GLN A 80 -1.04 29.09 -6.71
CA GLN A 80 -0.70 30.09 -7.72
C GLN A 80 -1.65 29.97 -8.90
N ALA A 81 -2.35 31.06 -9.25
CA ALA A 81 -3.31 31.06 -10.34
C ALA A 81 -2.89 32.02 -11.46
N LEU A 82 -3.04 31.57 -12.71
CA LEU A 82 -2.82 32.34 -13.94
C LEU A 82 -4.04 32.15 -14.85
N GLY A 83 -5.00 33.08 -14.76
CA GLY A 83 -6.28 32.95 -15.44
C GLY A 83 -7.05 31.73 -14.93
N HIS A 84 -7.35 30.78 -15.82
CA HIS A 84 -8.02 29.52 -15.47
C HIS A 84 -7.08 28.43 -14.96
N SER A 85 -5.77 28.54 -15.23
CA SER A 85 -4.75 27.60 -14.77
C SER A 85 -4.41 27.85 -13.30
N VAL A 86 -4.42 26.79 -12.50
CA VAL A 86 -4.09 26.83 -11.07
C VAL A 86 -3.03 25.79 -10.75
N PHE A 87 -1.87 26.25 -10.31
CA PHE A 87 -0.84 25.42 -9.70
C PHE A 87 -1.20 25.22 -8.22
N GLU A 88 -1.90 24.13 -7.95
CA GLU A 88 -2.46 23.79 -6.64
C GLU A 88 -1.42 23.05 -5.78
N ILE A 89 -0.66 23.83 -4.99
CA ILE A 89 0.42 23.31 -4.13
C ILE A 89 -0.15 22.35 -3.10
N SER A 90 -1.34 22.66 -2.58
CA SER A 90 -2.07 21.80 -1.64
C SER A 90 -2.28 20.37 -2.17
N THR A 91 -2.55 20.19 -3.48
CA THR A 91 -2.69 18.87 -4.09
C THR A 91 -1.35 18.12 -4.16
N ILE A 92 -0.26 18.79 -4.51
CA ILE A 92 1.08 18.19 -4.53
C ILE A 92 1.47 17.72 -3.12
N VAL A 93 1.21 18.56 -2.11
CA VAL A 93 1.47 18.21 -0.71
C VAL A 93 0.65 16.99 -0.29
N ALA A 94 -0.63 16.92 -0.67
CA ALA A 94 -1.47 15.76 -0.38
C ALA A 94 -0.88 14.46 -0.95
N MET A 95 -0.44 14.47 -2.21
CA MET A 95 0.22 13.32 -2.86
C MET A 95 1.47 12.86 -2.07
N ILE A 96 2.35 13.81 -1.73
CA ILE A 96 3.57 13.50 -0.98
C ILE A 96 3.23 12.89 0.38
N VAL A 97 2.28 13.47 1.11
CA VAL A 97 1.88 13.00 2.44
C VAL A 97 1.27 11.60 2.36
N TYR A 98 0.40 11.32 1.39
CA TYR A 98 -0.18 9.98 1.25
C TYR A 98 0.86 8.93 0.85
N ALA A 99 1.80 9.26 -0.03
CA ALA A 99 2.92 8.39 -0.35
C ALA A 99 3.76 8.06 0.89
N LEU A 100 4.04 9.06 1.74
CA LEU A 100 4.77 8.87 3.00
C LEU A 100 4.00 8.00 3.99
N ILE A 101 2.69 8.22 4.15
CA ILE A 101 1.84 7.41 5.03
C ILE A 101 1.83 5.94 4.56
N ALA A 102 1.60 5.69 3.27
CA ALA A 102 1.58 4.34 2.71
C ALA A 102 2.93 3.65 2.88
N TRP A 103 4.04 4.36 2.60
CA TRP A 103 5.39 3.86 2.86
C TRP A 103 5.60 3.55 4.35
N GLY A 104 5.14 4.40 5.25
CA GLY A 104 5.21 4.20 6.69
C GLY A 104 4.46 2.96 7.17
N ILE A 105 3.23 2.76 6.69
CA ILE A 105 2.42 1.56 6.99
C ILE A 105 3.14 0.29 6.55
N VAL A 106 3.65 0.27 5.32
CA VAL A 106 4.38 -0.90 4.79
C VAL A 106 5.67 -1.13 5.58
N SER A 107 6.40 -0.07 5.93
CA SER A 107 7.66 -0.16 6.66
C SER A 107 7.45 -0.67 8.09
N LEU A 108 6.41 -0.20 8.77
CA LEU A 108 6.01 -0.69 10.09
C LEU A 108 5.61 -2.17 10.04
N GLY A 109 4.85 -2.58 9.02
CA GLY A 109 4.53 -3.99 8.81
C GLY A 109 5.78 -4.86 8.62
N ARG A 110 6.81 -4.37 7.91
CA ARG A 110 8.09 -5.10 7.80
C ARG A 110 8.81 -5.22 9.14
N LEU A 111 8.79 -4.18 9.97
CA LEU A 111 9.47 -4.18 11.27
C LEU A 111 8.77 -5.09 12.28
N LEU A 112 7.44 -4.99 12.40
CA LEU A 112 6.66 -5.76 13.37
C LEU A 112 6.59 -7.27 13.03
N PHE A 113 6.66 -7.61 11.74
CA PHE A 113 6.60 -9.00 11.26
C PHE A 113 7.96 -9.50 10.76
N ALA A 114 9.07 -8.89 11.20
CA ALA A 114 10.41 -9.35 10.86
C ALA A 114 10.63 -10.79 11.36
N PRO A 115 11.18 -11.70 10.52
CA PRO A 115 11.47 -13.06 10.95
C PRO A 115 12.50 -13.05 12.08
N GLN A 116 12.16 -13.63 13.22
CA GLN A 116 13.17 -14.00 14.20
C GLN A 116 13.92 -15.18 13.59
N VAL A 117 15.22 -15.04 13.32
CA VAL A 117 16.06 -16.15 12.86
C VAL A 117 16.06 -17.20 13.97
N SER A 118 15.14 -18.16 13.89
CA SER A 118 15.14 -19.31 14.79
C SER A 118 16.43 -20.07 14.49
N GLY A 119 17.34 -20.08 15.47
CA GLY A 119 18.65 -20.70 15.33
C GLY A 119 18.52 -22.13 14.81
N ARG A 120 19.21 -22.39 13.69
CA ARG A 120 19.79 -23.68 13.28
C ARG A 120 18.96 -24.91 13.69
N GLN A 121 17.96 -25.28 12.89
CA GLN A 121 17.40 -26.62 12.97
C GLN A 121 18.36 -27.61 12.29
N SER A 122 19.38 -28.06 13.03
CA SER A 122 20.13 -29.24 12.66
C SER A 122 19.27 -30.47 12.96
N VAL A 123 18.50 -30.92 11.96
CA VAL A 123 17.90 -32.26 12.00
C VAL A 123 19.03 -33.27 11.79
N THR A 124 19.75 -33.59 12.87
CA THR A 124 20.71 -34.71 12.88
C THR A 124 19.91 -35.99 12.95
N ARG A 125 19.51 -36.52 11.79
CA ARG A 125 18.89 -37.85 11.71
C ARG A 125 19.98 -38.92 11.84
N THR A 126 20.44 -39.16 13.06
CA THR A 126 21.32 -40.31 13.35
C THR A 126 20.48 -41.58 13.36
N ARG A 127 20.32 -42.23 12.20
CA ARG A 127 19.83 -43.62 12.16
C ARG A 127 21.04 -44.55 12.18
N ARG A 128 21.49 -44.91 13.39
CA ARG A 128 22.43 -46.02 13.59
C ARG A 128 21.61 -47.32 13.59
N GLY A 129 21.67 -48.07 12.50
CA GLY A 129 21.13 -49.43 12.41
C GLY A 129 22.26 -50.43 12.17
N ARG A 130 22.36 -51.44 13.04
CA ARG A 130 23.23 -52.62 12.90
C ARG A 130 22.72 -53.53 11.79
#